data_AF-A0A969V009-F1
#
_entry.id   AF-A0A969V009-F1
#
_cell.length_a   1.000
_cell.length_b   1.000
_cell.length_c   1.000
_cell.angle_alpha   90.00
_cell.angle_beta   90.00
_cell.angle_gamma   90.00
#
_symmetry.space_group_name_H-M   'P 1'
#
loop_
_entity.id
_entity.type
_entity.pdbx_description
1 polymer ?
#
loop_
_entity_poly.entity_id
_entity_poly.type
_entity_poly.pdbx_seq_one_letter_code
_entity_poly.pdbx_strand_id
1 'polypeptide(L)'
;MKTWQIIAALAAVGIFWSASNGGDIGGALNQLQDSQQIAAETDRLTNAERDRTREQRRLSRIALDRYKAGCVPVVHAPSGSAKTGFLPGDSVRDAAGANRQLRDGTAICNQAGDTAISINGTAQQPASVSLDDAAEFQQIQAQIQQLRSQP
;
A
#
# COMPACT_ATOMS: atom_id res chain seq x y z
N MET A 1 -21.93 -26.56 -73.83
CA MET A 1 -20.89 -25.63 -74.31
C MET A 1 -20.73 -24.55 -73.24
N LYS A 2 -19.54 -24.44 -72.61
CA LYS A 2 -18.66 -23.23 -72.61
C LYS A 2 -19.46 -21.94 -72.39
N THR A 3 -19.23 -21.08 -71.40
CA THR A 3 -17.96 -20.56 -70.85
C THR A 3 -18.35 -19.60 -69.70
N TRP A 4 -17.77 -19.76 -68.51
CA TRP A 4 -16.76 -18.86 -67.90
C TRP A 4 -17.31 -17.80 -66.93
N GLN A 5 -16.74 -17.86 -65.72
CA GLN A 5 -16.79 -16.87 -64.67
C GLN A 5 -16.28 -15.49 -65.15
N ILE A 6 -16.61 -14.41 -64.43
CA ILE A 6 -15.64 -13.51 -63.75
C ILE A 6 -16.30 -12.21 -63.20
N ILE A 7 -16.13 -12.04 -61.88
CA ILE A 7 -15.70 -10.86 -61.11
C ILE A 7 -16.69 -9.74 -60.69
N ALA A 8 -16.71 -9.60 -59.36
CA ALA A 8 -17.11 -8.53 -58.45
C ALA A 8 -16.78 -7.08 -58.86
N ALA A 9 -17.58 -6.14 -58.34
CA ALA A 9 -17.09 -4.82 -57.98
C ALA A 9 -17.88 -4.27 -56.78
N LEU A 10 -17.12 -3.93 -55.74
CA LEU A 10 -17.54 -3.41 -54.45
C LEU A 10 -18.00 -1.96 -54.54
N ALA A 11 -18.88 -1.60 -53.62
CA ALA A 11 -19.33 -0.24 -53.36
C ALA A 11 -18.17 0.70 -52.97
N ALA A 12 -18.18 1.91 -53.53
CA ALA A 12 -17.53 3.08 -52.95
C ALA A 12 -18.29 4.34 -53.36
N VAL A 13 -19.37 4.63 -52.63
CA VAL A 13 -19.97 5.97 -52.58
C VAL A 13 -19.35 6.69 -51.40
N GLY A 14 -18.70 7.82 -51.65
CA GLY A 14 -18.13 8.66 -50.60
C GLY A 14 -17.22 9.74 -51.15
N ILE A 15 -17.83 10.80 -51.70
CA ILE A 15 -17.17 12.05 -52.08
C ILE A 15 -16.66 12.74 -50.82
N PHE A 16 -15.38 13.12 -50.75
CA PHE A 16 -15.00 14.34 -50.04
C PHE A 16 -13.79 15.01 -50.69
N TRP A 17 -14.06 16.20 -51.23
CA TRP A 17 -13.12 17.19 -51.71
C TRP A 17 -12.24 17.70 -50.56
N SER A 18 -10.93 17.84 -50.76
CA SER A 18 -10.17 19.02 -50.30
C SER A 18 -8.78 19.05 -50.95
N ALA A 19 -8.57 20.11 -51.72
CA ALA A 19 -7.29 20.51 -52.28
C ALA A 19 -6.35 21.06 -51.19
N SER A 20 -5.05 20.79 -51.37
CA SER A 20 -3.90 21.63 -51.02
C SER A 20 -4.08 22.73 -49.97
N ASN A 21 -3.54 22.51 -48.77
CA ASN A 21 -2.83 23.51 -47.98
C ASN A 21 -1.79 22.81 -47.11
N GLY A 22 -0.53 23.24 -47.23
CA GLY A 22 0.54 22.82 -46.33
C GLY A 22 0.34 23.44 -44.94
N GLY A 23 0.88 22.75 -43.93
CA GLY A 23 1.01 23.25 -42.57
C GLY A 23 -0.03 22.71 -41.60
N ASP A 24 0.21 21.50 -41.07
CA ASP A 24 0.21 21.27 -39.61
C ASP A 24 0.59 19.81 -39.30
N ILE A 25 1.78 19.38 -39.75
CA ILE A 25 2.39 18.15 -39.23
C ILE A 25 2.85 18.37 -37.76
N GLY A 26 3.10 19.62 -37.36
CA GLY A 26 3.48 19.99 -35.99
C GLY A 26 2.37 19.79 -34.95
N GLY A 27 1.10 20.04 -35.30
CA GLY A 27 -0.05 19.85 -34.41
C GLY A 27 -0.32 18.39 -34.06
N ALA A 28 -0.25 17.49 -35.05
CA ALA A 28 -0.43 16.05 -34.84
C ALA A 28 0.75 15.41 -34.07
N LEU A 29 1.98 15.92 -34.24
CA LEU A 29 3.16 15.46 -33.50
C LEU A 29 3.13 15.92 -32.03
N ASN A 30 2.72 17.17 -31.76
CA ASN A 30 2.53 17.68 -30.40
C ASN A 30 1.42 16.91 -29.67
N GLN A 31 0.32 16.59 -30.33
CA GLN A 31 -0.79 15.85 -29.73
C GLN A 31 -0.41 14.39 -29.40
N LEU A 32 0.47 13.77 -30.19
CA LEU A 32 1.04 12.45 -29.88
C LEU A 32 2.06 12.51 -28.74
N GLN A 33 2.91 13.54 -28.67
CA GLN A 33 3.82 13.75 -27.55
C GLN A 33 3.05 14.00 -26.24
N ASP A 34 2.00 14.81 -26.25
CA ASP A 34 1.15 15.05 -25.09
C ASP A 34 0.43 13.77 -24.65
N SER A 35 -0.09 12.97 -25.59
CA SER A 35 -0.73 11.69 -25.27
C SER A 35 0.25 10.67 -24.66
N GLN A 36 1.51 10.64 -25.12
CA GLN A 36 2.55 9.78 -24.56
C GLN A 36 3.02 10.25 -23.19
N GLN A 37 3.08 11.56 -22.96
CA GLN A 37 3.42 12.13 -21.65
C GLN A 37 2.33 11.83 -20.62
N ILE A 38 1.05 11.97 -20.99
CA ILE A 38 -0.09 11.64 -20.12
C ILE A 38 -0.15 10.14 -19.80
N ALA A 39 0.09 9.27 -20.79
CA ALA A 39 0.16 7.82 -20.56
C ALA A 39 1.33 7.46 -19.62
N ALA A 40 2.52 8.02 -19.83
CA ALA A 40 3.68 7.78 -18.98
C ALA A 40 3.48 8.29 -17.55
N GLU A 41 2.78 9.42 -17.36
CA GLU A 41 2.45 9.95 -16.04
C GLU A 41 1.39 9.08 -15.33
N THR A 42 0.38 8.63 -16.06
CA THR A 42 -0.66 7.72 -15.54
C THR A 42 -0.06 6.38 -15.11
N ASP A 43 0.86 5.83 -15.89
CA ASP A 43 1.57 4.59 -15.56
C ASP A 43 2.45 4.76 -14.30
N ARG A 44 3.11 5.92 -14.13
CA ARG A 44 3.89 6.22 -12.93
C ARG A 44 3.01 6.29 -11.68
N LEU A 45 1.88 6.99 -11.75
CA LEU A 45 0.93 7.08 -10.65
C LEU A 45 0.37 5.69 -10.27
N THR A 46 -0.04 4.92 -11.28
CA THR A 46 -0.56 3.56 -11.11
C THR A 46 0.48 2.64 -10.46
N ASN A 47 1.74 2.72 -10.89
CA ASN A 47 2.82 1.92 -10.30
C ASN A 47 3.15 2.35 -8.87
N ALA A 48 3.17 3.67 -8.59
CA ALA A 48 3.40 4.19 -7.24
C ALA A 48 2.30 3.76 -6.26
N GLU A 49 1.04 3.73 -6.70
CA GLU A 49 -0.07 3.19 -5.90
C GLU A 49 0.09 1.70 -5.60
N ARG A 50 0.45 0.90 -6.61
CA ARG A 50 0.70 -0.54 -6.43
C ARG A 50 1.84 -0.80 -5.45
N ASP A 51 2.92 -0.03 -5.54
CA ASP A 51 4.06 -0.18 -4.64
C ASP A 51 3.70 0.21 -3.20
N ARG A 52 2.89 1.25 -3.01
CA ARG A 52 2.34 1.60 -1.69
C ARG A 52 1.47 0.49 -1.11
N THR A 53 0.56 -0.08 -1.90
CA THR A 53 -0.28 -1.20 -1.44
C THR A 53 0.56 -2.42 -1.07
N ARG A 54 1.59 -2.74 -1.85
CA ARG A 54 2.51 -3.84 -1.56
C ARG A 54 3.26 -3.62 -0.25
N GLU A 55 3.76 -2.40 -0.03
CA GLU A 55 4.46 -2.07 1.21
C GLU A 55 3.51 -2.10 2.41
N GLN A 56 2.29 -1.58 2.28
CA GLN A 56 1.27 -1.68 3.33
C GLN A 56 0.98 -3.14 3.70
N ARG A 57 0.80 -4.02 2.72
CA ARG A 57 0.62 -5.47 2.98
C ARG A 57 1.85 -6.09 3.63
N ARG A 58 3.05 -5.65 3.27
CA ARG A 58 4.30 -6.11 3.90
C ARG A 58 4.36 -5.70 5.37
N LEU A 59 4.10 -4.43 5.67
CA LEU A 59 4.08 -3.90 7.03
C LEU A 59 2.99 -4.55 7.88
N SER A 60 1.79 -4.75 7.31
CA SER A 60 0.69 -5.42 8.00
C SER A 60 1.06 -6.85 8.42
N ARG A 61 1.67 -7.64 7.52
CA ARG A 61 2.18 -8.97 7.86
C ARG A 61 3.22 -8.94 8.98
N ILE A 62 4.19 -8.02 8.90
CA ILE A 62 5.20 -7.83 9.96
C ILE A 62 4.53 -7.53 11.30
N ALA A 63 3.50 -6.67 11.30
CA ALA A 63 2.76 -6.34 12.51
C ALA A 63 2.04 -7.57 13.09
N LEU A 64 1.28 -8.30 12.26
CA LEU A 64 0.59 -9.52 12.66
C LEU A 64 1.55 -10.57 13.21
N ASP A 65 2.69 -10.80 12.55
CA ASP A 65 3.70 -11.76 13.00
C ASP A 65 4.25 -11.39 14.38
N ARG A 66 4.51 -10.10 14.63
CA ARG A 66 4.93 -9.61 15.94
C ARG A 66 3.85 -9.82 17.01
N TYR A 67 2.57 -9.62 16.69
CA TYR A 67 1.47 -9.94 17.61
C TYR A 67 1.40 -11.44 17.93
N LYS A 68 1.45 -12.30 16.90
CA LYS A 68 1.43 -13.76 17.06
C LYS A 68 2.63 -14.26 17.88
N ALA A 69 3.79 -13.63 17.72
CA ALA A 69 4.99 -13.94 18.49
C ALA A 69 4.94 -13.47 19.97
N GLY A 70 3.90 -12.73 20.38
CA GLY A 70 3.75 -12.26 21.75
C GLY A 70 4.48 -10.95 22.04
N CYS A 71 4.30 -9.94 21.19
CA CYS A 71 4.79 -8.59 21.43
C CYS A 71 4.42 -8.04 22.83
N VAL A 72 5.31 -7.22 23.38
CA VAL A 72 5.11 -6.59 24.70
C VAL A 72 4.19 -5.36 24.54
N PRO A 73 3.08 -5.26 25.31
CA PRO A 73 2.22 -4.10 25.27
C PRO A 73 2.93 -2.88 25.88
N VAL A 74 2.92 -1.76 25.15
CA VAL A 74 3.59 -0.52 25.59
C VAL A 74 2.67 0.69 25.51
N VAL A 75 3.02 1.72 26.26
CA VAL A 75 2.45 3.07 26.22
C VAL A 75 3.52 4.08 25.84
N HIS A 76 3.09 5.26 25.41
CA HIS A 76 3.99 6.37 25.15
C HIS A 76 4.60 6.86 26.47
N ALA A 77 5.92 6.84 26.59
CA ALA A 77 6.59 7.05 27.88
C ALA A 77 6.35 8.46 28.48
N PRO A 78 6.37 9.57 27.71
CA PRO A 78 6.10 10.90 28.25
C PRO A 78 4.68 11.13 28.77
N SER A 79 3.67 10.56 28.10
CA SER A 79 2.26 10.82 28.41
C SER A 79 1.57 9.71 29.19
N GLY A 80 2.18 8.51 29.24
CA GLY A 80 1.55 7.30 29.78
C GLY A 80 0.33 6.83 28.98
N SER A 81 0.03 7.46 27.85
CA SER A 81 -1.16 7.18 27.05
C SER A 81 -0.91 6.13 25.97
N ALA A 82 -1.97 5.44 25.58
CA ALA A 82 -1.99 4.60 24.40
C ALA A 82 -1.92 5.50 23.15
N LYS A 83 -0.70 5.76 22.66
CA LYS A 83 -0.49 6.46 21.39
C LYS A 83 -0.73 5.49 20.24
N THR A 84 -1.47 5.93 19.23
CA THR A 84 -1.65 5.22 17.95
C THR A 84 -0.63 5.71 16.94
N GLY A 85 -0.19 4.83 16.04
CA GLY A 85 0.83 5.10 15.04
C GLY A 85 2.22 5.30 15.66
N PHE A 86 2.95 4.22 15.92
CA PHE A 86 4.35 4.35 16.35
C PHE A 86 5.18 5.07 15.28
N LEU A 87 5.89 6.10 15.70
CA LEU A 87 6.89 6.76 14.88
C LEU A 87 8.29 6.29 15.28
N PRO A 88 9.25 6.23 14.33
CA PRO A 88 10.63 5.95 14.67
C PRO A 88 11.16 6.97 15.69
N GLY A 89 11.76 6.49 16.77
CA GLY A 89 12.27 7.31 17.87
C GLY A 89 11.27 7.63 18.98
N ASP A 90 10.02 7.19 18.88
CA ASP A 90 9.04 7.38 19.96
C ASP A 90 9.51 6.66 21.23
N SER A 91 9.60 7.39 22.34
CA SER A 91 9.91 6.81 23.65
C SER A 91 8.73 5.97 24.14
N VAL A 92 9.00 4.71 24.49
CA VAL A 92 7.99 3.73 24.88
C VAL A 92 8.31 3.11 26.24
N ARG A 93 7.27 2.70 26.95
CA ARG A 93 7.38 2.03 28.26
C ARG A 93 6.39 0.88 28.34
N ASP A 94 6.77 -0.18 29.04
CA ASP A 94 5.88 -1.31 29.36
C ASP A 94 4.57 -0.82 30.00
N ALA A 95 3.45 -1.23 29.40
CA ALA A 95 2.10 -0.90 29.86
C ALA A 95 1.79 -1.49 31.24
N ALA A 96 2.46 -2.57 31.65
CA ALA A 96 2.32 -3.17 32.99
C ALA A 96 2.91 -2.30 34.11
N GLY A 97 3.47 -1.13 33.80
CA GLY A 97 3.77 -0.11 34.81
C GLY A 97 5.06 -0.31 35.59
N ALA A 98 5.82 -1.37 35.35
CA ALA A 98 7.00 -1.72 36.16
C ALA A 98 8.23 -0.78 36.00
N ASN A 99 8.16 0.26 35.17
CA ASN A 99 9.33 1.08 34.79
C ASN A 99 10.51 0.21 34.28
N ARG A 100 10.22 -1.02 33.83
CA ARG A 100 11.20 -1.92 33.27
C ARG A 100 11.61 -1.36 31.93
N GLN A 101 12.90 -1.11 31.80
CA GLN A 101 13.51 -0.82 30.51
C GLN A 101 13.29 -2.05 29.62
N LEU A 102 12.65 -1.82 28.47
CA LEU A 102 12.46 -2.84 27.46
C LEU A 102 13.84 -3.22 26.93
N ARG A 103 14.10 -4.52 26.78
CA ARG A 103 15.36 -4.98 26.21
C ARG A 103 15.42 -4.60 24.73
N ASP A 104 16.60 -4.27 24.25
CA ASP A 104 16.81 -4.04 22.83
C ASP A 104 16.44 -5.28 22.01
N GLY A 105 15.82 -5.05 20.85
CA GLY A 105 15.31 -6.12 19.99
C GLY A 105 13.92 -6.63 20.39
N THR A 106 13.34 -6.16 21.50
CA THR A 106 12.00 -6.59 21.93
C THR A 106 10.94 -6.09 20.96
N ALA A 107 10.11 -6.99 20.43
CA ALA A 107 8.91 -6.60 19.70
C ALA A 107 7.89 -5.99 20.66
N ILE A 108 7.44 -4.78 20.35
CA ILE A 108 6.49 -4.00 21.15
C ILE A 108 5.23 -3.74 20.34
N CYS A 109 4.10 -3.57 21.03
CA CYS A 109 2.81 -3.31 20.40
C CYS A 109 1.89 -2.46 21.24
N ASN A 110 0.90 -1.83 20.59
CA ASN A 110 -0.21 -1.15 21.26
C ASN A 110 -1.53 -1.92 21.04
N GLN A 111 -2.67 -1.33 21.40
CA GLN A 111 -3.98 -1.95 21.16
C GLN A 111 -4.56 -1.66 19.76
N ALA A 112 -3.99 -0.67 19.06
CA ALA A 112 -4.48 -0.21 17.76
C ALA A 112 -3.93 -1.03 16.57
N GLY A 113 -3.02 -1.97 16.80
CA GLY A 113 -2.41 -2.76 15.72
C GLY A 113 -1.03 -2.26 15.30
N ASP A 114 -0.45 -1.30 16.00
CA ASP A 114 0.90 -0.83 15.74
C ASP A 114 1.92 -1.69 16.47
N THR A 115 3.01 -1.98 15.78
CA THR A 115 4.14 -2.74 16.29
C THR A 115 5.44 -2.06 15.95
N ALA A 116 6.47 -2.30 16.75
CA ALA A 116 7.82 -1.82 16.50
C ALA A 116 8.83 -2.75 17.20
N ILE A 117 10.11 -2.46 17.03
CA ILE A 117 11.21 -3.05 17.78
C ILE A 117 11.71 -1.99 18.76
N SER A 118 11.83 -2.33 20.04
CA SER A 118 12.44 -1.45 21.02
C SER A 118 13.96 -1.45 20.86
N ILE A 119 14.55 -0.27 20.74
CA ILE A 119 16.00 -0.06 20.79
C ILE A 119 16.26 1.18 21.66
N ASN A 120 17.06 1.03 22.71
CA ASN A 120 17.34 2.05 23.72
C ASN A 120 16.06 2.68 24.30
N GLY A 121 15.00 1.89 24.48
CA GLY A 121 13.70 2.37 24.98
C GLY A 121 12.89 3.21 23.98
N THR A 122 13.27 3.21 22.70
CA THR A 122 12.53 3.88 21.62
C THR A 122 11.96 2.88 20.62
N ALA A 123 10.85 3.23 19.97
CA ALA A 123 10.27 2.45 18.89
C ALA A 123 11.08 2.62 17.60
N GLN A 124 11.47 1.50 16.98
CA GLN A 124 12.16 1.44 15.70
C GLN A 124 11.44 0.48 14.75
N GLN A 125 11.58 0.70 13.45
CA GLN A 125 10.94 -0.14 12.41
C GLN A 125 9.43 -0.34 12.64
N PRO A 126 8.66 0.78 12.72
CA PRO A 126 7.23 0.70 12.94
C PRO A 126 6.55 -0.04 11.80
N ALA A 127 5.55 -0.83 12.15
CA ALA A 127 4.70 -1.53 11.22
C ALA A 127 3.30 -1.60 11.82
N SER A 128 2.28 -1.33 11.02
CA SER A 128 0.89 -1.29 11.46
C SER A 128 0.05 -2.30 10.69
N VAL A 129 -0.91 -2.92 11.38
CA VAL A 129 -1.94 -3.73 10.75
C VAL A 129 -2.77 -2.86 9.81
N SER A 130 -2.93 -3.31 8.57
CA SER A 130 -3.76 -2.64 7.57
C SER A 130 -5.25 -2.95 7.79
N LEU A 131 -6.14 -2.12 7.21
CA LEU A 131 -7.59 -2.35 7.28
C LEU A 131 -8.01 -3.69 6.68
N ASP A 132 -7.31 -4.15 5.64
CA ASP A 132 -7.58 -5.44 4.98
C ASP A 132 -7.40 -6.62 5.95
N ASP A 133 -6.51 -6.50 6.94
CA ASP A 133 -6.17 -7.56 7.89
C ASP A 133 -6.79 -7.34 9.29
N ALA A 134 -7.68 -6.36 9.42
CA ALA A 134 -8.27 -5.99 10.72
C ALA A 134 -9.04 -7.14 11.37
N ALA A 135 -9.71 -7.98 10.58
CA ALA A 135 -10.45 -9.14 11.09
C ALA A 135 -9.52 -10.19 11.72
N GLU A 136 -8.38 -10.47 11.08
CA GLU A 136 -7.38 -11.39 11.62
C GLU A 136 -6.78 -10.83 12.91
N PHE A 137 -6.46 -9.53 12.92
CA PHE A 137 -5.95 -8.88 14.12
C PHE A 137 -6.93 -8.95 15.30
N GLN A 138 -8.22 -8.74 15.06
CA GLN A 138 -9.26 -8.89 16.10
C GLN A 138 -9.31 -10.30 16.66
N GLN A 139 -9.17 -11.33 15.82
CA GLN A 139 -9.12 -12.73 16.28
C GLN A 139 -7.90 -12.98 17.16
N ILE A 140 -6.72 -12.50 16.76
CA ILE A 140 -5.49 -12.62 17.55
C ILE A 140 -5.64 -11.91 18.90
N GLN A 141 -6.21 -10.70 18.92
CA GLN A 141 -6.46 -10.00 20.19
C GLN A 141 -7.42 -10.78 21.10
N ALA A 142 -8.52 -11.29 20.58
CA ALA A 142 -9.48 -12.08 21.34
C ALA A 142 -8.82 -13.34 21.93
N GLN A 143 -7.98 -14.03 21.14
CA GLN A 143 -7.23 -15.19 21.60
C GLN A 143 -6.25 -14.83 22.72
N ILE A 144 -5.49 -13.74 22.57
CA ILE A 144 -4.56 -13.27 23.60
C ILE A 144 -5.31 -12.94 24.90
N GLN A 145 -6.49 -12.30 24.82
CA GLN A 145 -7.31 -12.00 25.98
C GLN A 145 -7.79 -13.28 26.68
N GLN A 146 -8.26 -14.28 25.92
CA GLN A 146 -8.69 -15.58 26.47
C GLN A 146 -7.55 -16.31 27.17
N LEU A 147 -6.33 -16.29 26.61
CA LEU A 147 -5.15 -16.89 27.22
C LEU A 147 -4.76 -16.17 28.52
N ARG A 148 -4.90 -14.84 28.57
CA ARG A 148 -4.63 -14.05 29.78
C ARG A 148 -5.68 -14.22 30.87
N SER A 149 -6.90 -14.61 30.52
CA SER A 149 -7.97 -14.88 31.49
C SER A 149 -7.94 -16.29 32.08
N GLN A 150 -7.08 -17.18 31.58
CA GLN A 150 -6.92 -18.52 32.13
C GLN A 150 -6.01 -18.46 33.38
N PRO A 151 -6.48 -19.00 34.53
CA PRO A 151 -5.77 -18.94 35.81
C PRO A 151 -4.53 -19.84 35.89
#